data_AF-A0A515KR12-F1
#
_entry.id   AF-A0A515KR12-F1
#
_cell.length_a   1.000
_cell.length_b   1.000
_cell.length_c   1.000
_cell.angle_alpha   90.00
_cell.angle_beta   90.00
_cell.angle_gamma   90.00
#
_symmetry.space_group_name_H-M   'P 1'
#
loop_
_entity.id
_entity.type
_entity.pdbx_description
1 polymer ?
#
loop_
_entity_poly.entity_id
_entity_poly.type
_entity_poly.pdbx_seq_one_letter_code
_entity_poly.pdbx_strand_id
1 'polypeptide(L)' 'MANGSGDFDQFLIAPRGNAADLSAFEEHLKKIPGAQILERGGRADQPRLVVNLPTQSFDELRSRFNDTLIIEPNARLTPF' A
#
# COMPACT_ATOMS: atom_id res chain seq x y z
N MET A 1 -9.45 -2.78 25.93
CA MET A 1 -10.23 -1.72 25.24
C MET A 1 -9.86 -1.81 23.77
N ALA A 2 -10.71 -2.40 22.93
CA ALA A 2 -10.52 -2.37 21.48
C ALA A 2 -11.01 -1.00 21.00
N ASN A 3 -10.06 -0.07 20.84
CA ASN A 3 -10.37 1.29 20.41
C ASN A 3 -10.65 1.23 18.91
N GLY A 4 -11.93 1.32 18.53
CA GLY A 4 -12.40 1.33 17.14
C GLY A 4 -12.13 2.66 16.45
N SER A 5 -10.86 3.05 16.37
CA SER A 5 -10.40 4.09 15.46
C SER A 5 -10.19 3.42 14.11
N GLY A 6 -10.64 4.08 13.03
CA GLY A 6 -10.16 3.77 11.68
C GLY A 6 -8.66 4.04 11.63
N ASP A 7 -7.87 3.10 12.12
CA ASP A 7 -6.43 3.18 12.18
C ASP A 7 -5.93 3.12 10.74
N PHE A 8 -5.16 4.14 10.36
CA PHE A 8 -4.49 4.17 9.08
C PHE A 8 -3.05 3.73 9.31
N ASP A 9 -2.61 2.76 8.52
CA ASP A 9 -1.24 2.28 8.56
C ASP A 9 -0.55 2.56 7.22
N GLN A 10 0.77 2.57 7.26
CA GLN A 10 1.59 2.80 6.08
C GLN A 10 1.96 1.46 5.47
N PHE A 11 1.84 1.35 4.15
CA PHE A 11 2.16 0.15 3.41
C PHE A 11 3.09 0.46 2.26
N LEU A 12 4.04 -0.42 2.04
CA LEU A 12 4.90 -0.42 0.86
C LEU A 12 4.25 -1.30 -0.21
N ILE A 13 4.12 -0.73 -1.40
CA ILE A 13 3.53 -1.36 -2.58
C ILE A 13 4.57 -1.39 -3.68
N ALA A 14 4.90 -2.56 -4.20
CA ALA A 14 5.82 -2.72 -5.32
C ALA A 14 5.32 -3.81 -6.28
N PRO A 15 5.60 -3.73 -7.58
CA PRO A 15 5.22 -4.79 -8.50
C PRO A 15 6.15 -5.99 -8.34
N ARG A 16 5.61 -7.20 -8.42
CA ARG A 16 6.40 -8.43 -8.49
C ARG A 16 7.09 -8.60 -9.85
N GLY A 17 6.60 -7.91 -10.88
CA GLY A 17 7.18 -7.96 -12.22
C GLY A 17 6.83 -6.76 -13.09
N ASN A 18 5.53 -6.51 -13.33
CA ASN A 18 5.10 -5.45 -14.25
C ASN A 18 4.63 -4.19 -13.51
N ALA A 19 5.12 -3.03 -13.93
CA ALA A 19 4.72 -1.72 -13.40
C ALA A 19 3.26 -1.36 -13.72
N ALA A 20 2.62 -1.98 -14.72
CA ALA A 20 1.22 -1.71 -15.08
C ALA A 20 0.25 -2.03 -13.92
N ASP A 21 0.56 -3.04 -13.11
CA ASP A 21 -0.25 -3.41 -11.94
C ASP A 21 -0.25 -2.33 -10.86
N LEU A 22 0.81 -1.52 -10.80
CA LEU A 22 0.92 -0.39 -9.90
C LEU A 22 -0.09 0.71 -10.24
N SER A 23 -0.29 1.00 -11.53
CA SER A 23 -1.27 1.99 -11.98
C SER A 23 -2.71 1.54 -11.67
N ALA A 24 -3.01 0.24 -11.84
CA ALA A 24 -4.31 -0.31 -11.47
C ALA A 24 -4.57 -0.20 -9.95
N PHE A 25 -3.53 -0.41 -9.14
CA PHE A 25 -3.59 -0.19 -7.69
C PHE A 25 -3.84 1.28 -7.34
N GLU A 26 -3.15 2.24 -7.97
CA GLU A 26 -3.37 3.67 -7.73
C GLU A 26 -4.82 4.08 -8.03
N GLU A 27 -5.41 3.57 -9.12
CA GLU A 27 -6.81 3.82 -9.46
C GLU A 27 -7.80 3.23 -8.45
N HIS A 28 -7.47 2.07 -7.85
CA HIS A 28 -8.29 1.49 -6.77
C HIS A 28 -8.11 2.26 -5.46
N LEU A 29 -6.89 2.72 -5.17
CA LEU A 29 -6.56 3.51 -3.99
C LEU A 29 -7.40 4.79 -3.89
N LYS A 30 -7.61 5.49 -5.02
CA LYS A 30 -8.45 6.69 -5.10
C LYS A 30 -9.91 6.47 -4.69
N LYS A 31 -10.39 5.22 -4.73
CA LYS A 31 -11.76 4.86 -4.35
C LYS A 31 -11.91 4.60 -2.85
N ILE A 32 -10.82 4.46 -2.12
CA ILE A 32 -10.81 4.17 -0.68
C ILE A 32 -10.79 5.51 0.08
N PRO A 33 -11.84 5.82 0.87
CA PRO A 33 -11.87 7.05 1.65
C PRO A 33 -10.69 7.12 2.63
N GLY A 34 -9.93 8.22 2.56
CA GLY A 34 -8.79 8.49 3.44
C GLY A 34 -7.48 7.80 3.00
N ALA A 35 -7.50 6.96 1.97
CA ALA A 35 -6.28 6.39 1.43
C ALA A 35 -5.48 7.42 0.62
N GLN A 36 -4.15 7.41 0.76
CA GLN A 36 -3.28 8.40 0.10
C GLN A 36 -1.93 7.79 -0.26
N ILE A 37 -1.32 8.29 -1.34
CA ILE A 37 0.08 7.99 -1.67
C ILE A 37 0.94 8.99 -0.90
N LEU A 38 1.82 8.50 -0.04
CA LEU A 38 2.74 9.29 0.76
C LEU A 38 4.08 9.52 0.03
N GLU A 39 4.60 8.47 -0.60
CA GLU A 39 5.87 8.53 -1.33
C GLU A 39 5.78 7.72 -2.63
N ARG A 40 6.44 8.23 -3.67
CA ARG A 40 6.77 7.47 -4.88
C ARG A 40 8.28 7.32 -4.94
N GLY A 41 8.76 6.08 -4.97
CA GLY A 41 10.19 5.79 -4.98
C GLY A 41 10.53 4.58 -5.83
N GLY A 42 11.73 4.04 -5.62
CA GLY A 42 12.21 2.88 -6.37
C GLY A 42 12.99 3.27 -7.62
N ARG A 43 13.38 2.27 -8.40
CA ARG A 43 14.11 2.45 -9.66
C ARG A 43 13.12 2.50 -10.81
N ALA A 44 13.50 3.04 -11.96
CA ALA A 44 12.62 3.13 -13.12
C ALA A 44 12.09 1.76 -13.58
N ASP A 45 12.88 0.70 -13.40
CA ASP A 45 12.54 -0.70 -13.68
C ASP A 45 11.79 -1.39 -12.53
N GLN A 46 11.82 -0.82 -11.32
CA GLN A 46 11.24 -1.38 -10.09
C GLN A 46 10.64 -0.25 -9.25
N PRO A 47 9.50 0.31 -9.68
CA PRO A 47 8.84 1.39 -8.95
C PRO A 47 8.27 0.86 -7.62
N ARG A 48 8.20 1.72 -6.61
CA ARG A 48 7.50 1.44 -5.35
C ARG A 48 6.68 2.64 -4.91
N LEU A 49 5.62 2.39 -4.15
CA LEU A 49 4.80 3.39 -3.49
C LEU A 49 4.82 3.14 -1.99
N VAL A 50 4.82 4.21 -1.21
CA VAL A 50 4.39 4.16 0.20
C VAL A 50 3.02 4.80 0.26
N VAL A 51 2.05 4.08 0.79
CA VAL A 51 0.66 4.52 0.87
C VAL A 51 0.16 4.46 2.29
N ASN A 52 -0.74 5.37 2.63
CA ASN A 52 -1.54 5.32 3.85
C ASN A 52 -2.87 4.65 3.52
N LEU A 53 -3.24 3.61 4.26
CA LEU A 53 -4.47 2.85 4.04
C LEU A 53 -5.19 2.60 5.36
N PRO A 54 -6.53 2.62 5.38
CA PRO A 54 -7.27 2.06 6.50
C PRO A 54 -6.89 0.58 6.66
N THR A 55 -6.56 0.14 7.88
CA THR A 55 -6.17 -1.27 8.14
C THR A 55 -7.24 -2.27 7.68
N GLN A 56 -8.51 -1.85 7.70
CA GLN A 56 -9.66 -2.63 7.23
C GLN A 56 -9.65 -2.89 5.71
N SER A 57 -9.07 -1.97 4.93
CA SER A 57 -8.96 -2.08 3.47
C SER A 57 -7.74 -2.91 3.05
N PHE A 58 -6.81 -3.18 3.97
CA PHE A 58 -5.58 -3.91 3.67
C PHE A 58 -5.85 -5.34 3.20
N ASP A 59 -6.69 -6.09 3.90
CA ASP A 59 -7.00 -7.48 3.53
C ASP A 59 -7.66 -7.58 2.15
N GLU A 60 -8.56 -6.64 1.80
CA GLU A 60 -9.17 -6.58 0.46
C GLU A 60 -8.10 -6.31 -0.62
N LEU A 61 -7.27 -5.28 -0.43
CA LEU A 61 -6.22 -4.90 -1.37
C LEU A 61 -5.20 -6.03 -1.55
N ARG A 62 -4.78 -6.63 -0.45
CA ARG A 62 -3.88 -7.77 -0.46
C ARG A 62 -4.52 -8.94 -1.19
N SER A 63 -5.76 -9.31 -0.89
CA SER A 63 -6.43 -10.41 -1.59
C SER A 63 -6.55 -10.17 -3.10
N ARG A 64 -6.74 -8.92 -3.52
CA ARG A 64 -6.93 -8.57 -4.94
C ARG A 64 -5.63 -8.50 -5.73
N PHE A 65 -4.56 -8.01 -5.11
CA PHE A 65 -3.33 -7.66 -5.80
C PHE A 65 -2.11 -8.51 -5.40
N ASN A 66 -2.20 -9.43 -4.42
CA ASN A 66 -1.04 -10.18 -3.92
C ASN A 66 -0.33 -11.05 -4.98
N ASP A 67 -1.01 -11.45 -6.05
CA ASP A 67 -0.42 -12.16 -7.19
C ASP A 67 0.53 -11.29 -8.02
N THR A 68 0.25 -9.98 -8.12
CA THR A 68 1.00 -9.07 -9.00
C THR A 68 1.80 -8.01 -8.24
N LEU A 69 1.39 -7.70 -7.01
CA LEU A 69 2.00 -6.70 -6.14
C LEU A 69 2.50 -7.32 -4.84
N ILE A 70 3.64 -6.83 -4.38
CA ILE A 70 4.13 -6.92 -3.02
C ILE A 70 3.42 -5.83 -2.23
N ILE A 71 2.73 -6.22 -1.17
CA ILE A 71 1.99 -5.33 -0.28
C ILE A 71 2.41 -5.68 1.14
N GLU A 72 3.23 -4.83 1.75
CA GLU A 72 3.84 -5.09 3.06
C GLU A 72 3.64 -3.89 3.99
N PRO A 73 3.43 -4.10 5.30
CA PRO A 73 3.43 -3.01 6.27
C PRO A 73 4.77 -2.26 6.20
N ASN A 74 4.72 -0.95 6.01
CA ASN A 74 5.89 -0.08 6.08
C ASN A 74 6.19 0.19 7.56
N ALA A 75 6.69 -0.83 8.25
CA ALA A 75 7.12 -0.69 9.63
C ALA A 75 8.20 0.38 9.69
N ARG A 76 7.93 1.48 10.41
CA ARG A 76 8.98 2.44 10.75
C ARG A 76 10.01 1.69 11.55
N LEU A 77 11.21 1.53 11.00
CA LEU A 77 12.37 1.10 11.76
C LEU A 77 12.58 2.15 12.86
N THR A 78 12.09 1.88 14.07
CA THR A 78 12.47 2.66 15.25
C THR A 78 13.98 2.52 15.40
N PRO A 79 14.76 3.62 15.33
CA PRO A 79 16.17 3.54 15.69
C PRO A 79 16.25 3.15 17.16
N PHE A 80 16.95 2.04 17.42
CA PHE A 80 17.25 1.55 18.76
C PHE A 80 18.20 2.50 19.49
#